data_AF-A0A3M2W6W8-F1
#
_entry.id   AF-A0A3M2W6W8-F1
#
_cell.length_a   1.000
_cell.length_b   1.000
_cell.length_c   1.000
_cell.angle_alpha   90.00
_cell.angle_beta   90.00
_cell.angle_gamma   90.00
#
_symmetry.space_group_name_H-M   'P 1'
#
loop_
_entity.id
_entity.type
_entity.pdbx_description
1 polymer ?
#
loop_
_entity_poly.entity_id
_entity_poly.type
_entity_poly.pdbx_seq_one_letter_code
_entity_poly.pdbx_strand_id
1 'polypeptide(L)'
;MSDKIKKILEDQEKLSRLLQPTAIRIVEETYATINKAADAVRTISDQYMEGMENKAAALISSSALDPSRTLFSQTIPDYRLPELMAAEAARLSIVSEAVRSSLSVYSPFIEMTRSAEALQGLNDSFLTNFRLADQTEAFRLATTAMSNFSYQVVSQGALDTIELCDRMAAMKCPWIDVSRSTASIRAFTDFQTMGIFANSAGPYEEAASKFFRERFGDWRDTDLTALEDDEDLSGNCEQRSAAYAGRGVDLTLTNFTEEALDESLDLAGLPRTHLLKGRALALVSSESIDFNTAIFRALLTFELEVRAFLSLVLGREFGPNWINTQVPPAILEQWHNKKDRAFKNGEPKCSLVEYADFSDYIAIIVKKQNWNAVFSKVFVRQQDIQETMARLSPVRIQTMHARMLTLEDDMLLRVETGRFYSATQRFIAKL
;
A
#
# COMPACT_ATOMS: atom_id res chain seq x y z
N MET A 1 24.17 7.93 -39.35
CA MET A 1 23.53 7.26 -38.20
C MET A 1 23.42 5.78 -38.58
N SER A 2 24.06 4.87 -37.84
CA SER A 2 24.24 3.46 -38.24
C SER A 2 22.91 2.69 -38.25
N ASP A 3 22.71 1.78 -39.20
CA ASP A 3 21.54 0.90 -39.29
C ASP A 3 21.26 0.12 -37.99
N LYS A 4 22.28 -0.06 -37.14
CA LYS A 4 22.13 -0.63 -35.80
C LYS A 4 21.36 0.28 -34.83
N ILE A 5 21.51 1.60 -34.93
CA ILE A 5 20.82 2.56 -34.06
C ILE A 5 19.36 2.70 -34.49
N LYS A 6 19.09 2.65 -35.80
CA LYS A 6 17.73 2.64 -36.33
C LYS A 6 16.97 1.37 -35.94
N LYS A 7 17.64 0.22 -35.97
CA LYS A 7 17.09 -1.06 -35.50
C LYS A 7 16.84 -1.08 -33.98
N ILE A 8 17.73 -0.51 -33.18
CA ILE A 8 17.53 -0.40 -31.72
C ILE A 8 16.33 0.50 -31.39
N LEU A 9 16.13 1.60 -32.12
CA LEU A 9 14.96 2.48 -31.92
C LEU A 9 13.66 1.83 -32.40
N GLU A 10 13.69 1.12 -33.53
CA GLU A 10 12.55 0.33 -34.02
C GLU A 10 12.18 -0.84 -33.08
N ASP A 11 13.18 -1.47 -32.43
CA ASP A 11 12.98 -2.53 -31.43
C ASP A 11 12.47 -1.97 -30.09
N GLN A 12 12.88 -0.76 -29.70
CA GLN A 12 12.43 -0.08 -28.48
C GLN A 12 10.97 0.43 -28.63
N GLU A 13 10.58 0.91 -29.82
CA GLU A 13 9.20 1.29 -30.16
C GLU A 13 8.29 0.05 -30.32
N LYS A 14 8.86 -1.11 -30.72
CA LYS A 14 8.17 -2.40 -30.69
C LYS A 14 7.94 -2.91 -29.26
N LEU A 15 8.91 -2.74 -28.37
CA LEU A 15 8.80 -3.12 -26.96
C LEU A 15 7.77 -2.26 -26.22
N SER A 16 7.73 -0.95 -26.49
CA SER A 16 6.73 -0.05 -25.91
C SER A 16 5.32 -0.27 -26.47
N ARG A 17 5.19 -0.86 -27.68
CA ARG A 17 3.90 -1.33 -28.23
C ARG A 17 3.46 -2.71 -27.70
N LEU A 18 4.40 -3.54 -27.23
CA LEU A 18 4.14 -4.84 -26.62
C LEU A 18 3.73 -4.73 -25.14
N LEU A 19 4.10 -3.63 -24.49
CA LEU A 19 3.64 -3.25 -23.16
C LEU A 19 2.40 -2.33 -23.27
N GLN A 20 1.23 -2.91 -23.57
CA GLN A 20 -0.10 -2.40 -23.20
C GLN A 20 -1.07 -3.59 -22.98
N PRO A 21 -2.35 -3.36 -22.62
CA PRO A 21 -3.13 -3.72 -21.42
C PRO A 21 -3.57 -5.21 -21.40
N THR A 22 -2.87 -6.05 -22.13
CA THR A 22 -3.25 -7.43 -22.43
C THR A 22 -2.96 -8.36 -21.26
N ALA A 23 -1.94 -8.09 -20.44
CA ALA A 23 -1.71 -8.89 -19.22
C ALA A 23 -2.87 -8.74 -18.22
N ILE A 24 -3.41 -7.52 -18.08
CA ILE A 24 -4.59 -7.26 -17.24
C ILE A 24 -5.86 -7.83 -17.90
N ARG A 25 -6.03 -7.62 -19.22
CA ARG A 25 -7.17 -8.18 -19.97
C ARG A 25 -7.18 -9.71 -20.00
N ILE A 26 -6.01 -10.36 -20.08
CA ILE A 26 -5.84 -11.82 -20.03
C ILE A 26 -6.18 -12.32 -18.63
N VAL A 27 -5.77 -11.63 -17.56
CA VAL A 27 -6.15 -11.98 -16.19
C VAL A 27 -7.67 -11.88 -16.01
N GLU A 28 -8.31 -10.83 -16.50
CA GLU A 28 -9.76 -10.65 -16.42
C GLU A 28 -10.55 -11.64 -17.30
N GLU A 29 -10.12 -11.89 -18.55
CA GLU A 29 -10.70 -12.89 -19.45
C GLU A 29 -10.52 -14.32 -18.91
N THR A 30 -9.38 -14.60 -18.27
CA THR A 30 -9.11 -15.88 -17.59
C THR A 30 -10.04 -16.06 -16.39
N TYR A 31 -10.23 -15.02 -15.58
CA TYR A 31 -11.13 -15.04 -14.43
C TYR A 31 -12.59 -15.26 -14.85
N ALA A 32 -13.04 -14.58 -15.92
CA ALA A 32 -14.37 -14.76 -16.49
C ALA A 32 -14.58 -16.18 -17.05
N THR A 33 -13.56 -16.75 -17.70
CA THR A 33 -13.63 -18.11 -18.27
C THR A 33 -13.67 -19.18 -17.17
N ILE A 34 -12.91 -19.01 -16.08
CA ILE A 34 -12.93 -19.91 -14.92
C ILE A 34 -14.31 -19.90 -14.25
N ASN A 35 -14.90 -18.72 -14.02
CA ASN A 35 -16.23 -18.62 -13.41
C ASN A 35 -17.31 -19.25 -14.30
N LYS A 36 -17.25 -19.04 -15.62
CA LYS A 36 -18.18 -19.67 -16.57
C LYS A 36 -18.06 -21.20 -16.59
N ALA A 37 -16.84 -21.73 -16.46
CA ALA A 37 -16.61 -23.16 -16.35
C ALA A 37 -17.14 -23.74 -15.02
N ALA A 38 -16.96 -23.02 -13.90
CA ALA A 38 -17.50 -23.41 -12.60
C ALA A 38 -19.03 -23.43 -12.58
N ASP A 39 -19.68 -22.46 -13.20
CA ASP A 39 -21.14 -22.40 -13.32
C ASP A 39 -21.70 -23.49 -14.24
N ALA A 40 -20.99 -23.83 -15.33
CA ALA A 40 -21.37 -24.94 -16.19
C ALA A 40 -21.28 -26.29 -15.45
N VAL A 41 -20.24 -26.49 -14.62
CA VAL A 41 -20.10 -27.70 -13.79
C VAL A 41 -21.21 -27.78 -12.74
N ARG A 42 -21.56 -26.67 -12.08
CA ARG A 42 -22.71 -26.62 -11.16
C ARG A 42 -24.02 -26.95 -11.86
N THR A 43 -24.27 -26.33 -13.01
CA THR A 43 -25.50 -26.55 -13.80
C THR A 43 -25.64 -28.02 -14.24
N ILE A 44 -24.55 -28.66 -14.67
CA ILE A 44 -24.55 -30.08 -15.04
C ILE A 44 -24.81 -30.96 -13.81
N SER A 45 -24.21 -30.62 -12.67
CA SER A 45 -24.44 -31.33 -11.40
C SER A 45 -25.91 -31.23 -10.96
N ASP A 46 -26.51 -30.04 -11.03
CA ASP A 46 -27.89 -29.80 -10.62
C ASP A 46 -28.88 -30.52 -11.55
N GLN A 47 -28.66 -30.48 -12.87
CA GLN A 47 -29.47 -31.23 -13.85
C GLN A 47 -29.36 -32.75 -13.66
N TYR A 48 -28.19 -33.25 -13.27
CA TYR A 48 -28.00 -34.67 -12.99
C TYR A 48 -28.74 -35.10 -11.72
N MET A 49 -28.69 -34.28 -10.66
CA MET A 49 -29.40 -34.52 -9.41
C MET A 49 -30.92 -34.47 -9.61
N GLU A 50 -31.43 -33.48 -10.35
CA GLU A 50 -32.84 -33.37 -10.70
C GLU A 50 -33.31 -34.56 -11.57
N GLY A 51 -32.45 -35.04 -12.48
CA GLY A 51 -32.72 -36.25 -13.27
C GLY A 51 -32.76 -37.53 -12.44
N MET A 52 -31.94 -37.64 -11.39
CA MET A 52 -31.98 -38.76 -10.44
C MET A 52 -33.21 -38.70 -9.54
N GLU A 53 -33.57 -37.51 -9.03
CA GLU A 53 -34.76 -37.32 -8.22
C GLU A 53 -36.03 -37.61 -9.00
N ASN A 54 -36.12 -37.18 -10.26
CA ASN A 54 -37.26 -37.49 -11.13
C ASN A 54 -37.36 -38.98 -11.46
N LYS A 55 -36.23 -39.68 -11.64
CA LYS A 55 -36.21 -41.15 -11.83
C LYS A 55 -36.61 -41.89 -10.56
N ALA A 56 -36.14 -41.44 -9.40
CA ALA A 56 -36.53 -41.99 -8.11
C ALA A 56 -38.03 -41.76 -7.83
N ALA A 57 -38.54 -40.56 -8.11
CA ALA A 57 -39.95 -40.21 -7.98
C ALA A 57 -40.84 -41.01 -8.95
N ALA A 58 -40.38 -41.28 -10.18
CA ALA A 58 -41.08 -42.13 -11.13
C ALA A 58 -41.13 -43.60 -10.68
N LEU A 59 -40.03 -44.12 -10.11
CA LEU A 59 -39.99 -45.45 -9.51
C LEU A 59 -40.96 -45.58 -8.33
N ILE A 60 -41.00 -44.57 -7.45
CA ILE A 60 -41.90 -44.52 -6.28
C ILE A 60 -43.37 -44.33 -6.72
N SER A 61 -43.63 -43.57 -7.78
CA SER A 61 -44.99 -43.35 -8.31
C SER A 61 -45.52 -44.55 -9.11
N SER A 62 -44.63 -45.36 -9.67
CA SER A 62 -44.99 -46.63 -10.33
C SER A 62 -45.32 -47.76 -9.35
N SER A 63 -44.99 -47.60 -8.06
CA SER A 63 -45.33 -48.54 -6.98
C SER A 63 -46.59 -48.14 -6.21
N ALA A 64 -47.66 -47.81 -6.93
CA ALA A 64 -48.98 -47.63 -6.34
C ALA A 64 -49.72 -48.99 -6.25
N LEU A 65 -49.95 -49.43 -4.99
CA LEU A 65 -50.95 -50.40 -4.50
C LEU A 65 -50.63 -51.92 -4.62
N ASP A 66 -50.02 -52.49 -3.57
CA ASP A 66 -50.62 -53.60 -2.76
C ASP A 66 -49.78 -53.82 -1.47
N PRO A 67 -50.29 -53.51 -0.26
CA PRO A 67 -49.53 -53.66 1.00
C PRO A 67 -49.36 -55.09 1.53
N SER A 68 -49.64 -56.13 0.72
CA SER A 68 -49.83 -57.50 1.23
C SER A 68 -48.75 -58.52 0.84
N ARG A 69 -47.64 -58.12 0.20
CA ARG A 69 -46.59 -59.05 -0.23
C ARG A 69 -45.21 -58.73 0.33
N THR A 70 -45.08 -58.94 1.63
CA THR A 70 -43.78 -59.22 2.26
C THR A 70 -43.59 -60.73 2.26
N LEU A 71 -42.80 -61.25 1.31
CA LEU A 71 -41.97 -62.47 1.47
C LEU A 71 -41.12 -62.67 0.20
N PHE A 72 -39.82 -62.87 0.46
CA PHE A 72 -38.71 -63.03 -0.49
C PHE A 72 -39.01 -63.92 -1.72
N SER A 73 -38.66 -63.45 -2.91
CA SER A 73 -37.93 -64.29 -3.87
C SER A 73 -37.11 -63.45 -4.86
N GLN A 74 -35.81 -63.76 -4.85
CA GLN A 74 -34.81 -63.53 -5.89
C GLN A 74 -35.38 -63.54 -7.31
N THR A 75 -35.08 -62.49 -8.08
CA THR A 75 -34.58 -62.48 -9.48
C THR A 75 -34.91 -61.15 -10.15
N ILE A 76 -33.98 -60.18 -10.05
CA ILE A 76 -33.92 -59.03 -10.95
C ILE A 76 -32.43 -58.86 -11.33
N PRO A 77 -32.12 -58.60 -12.62
CA PRO A 77 -30.92 -59.12 -13.28
C PRO A 77 -29.62 -58.38 -12.92
N ASP A 78 -28.51 -59.12 -13.01
CA ASP A 78 -27.11 -58.68 -13.12
C ASP A 78 -26.91 -57.64 -14.24
N TYR A 79 -27.41 -56.41 -14.05
CA TYR A 79 -27.10 -55.29 -14.91
C TYR A 79 -25.81 -54.63 -14.45
N ARG A 80 -24.68 -55.13 -14.98
CA ARG A 80 -23.50 -54.41 -15.46
C ARG A 80 -22.99 -53.21 -14.65
N LEU A 81 -23.23 -53.11 -13.35
CA LEU A 81 -22.73 -52.01 -12.53
C LEU A 81 -21.18 -51.98 -12.51
N PRO A 82 -20.46 -53.11 -12.43
CA PRO A 82 -19.00 -53.10 -12.52
C PRO A 82 -18.49 -52.69 -13.91
N GLU A 83 -19.19 -53.06 -14.98
CA GLU A 83 -18.81 -52.70 -16.36
C GLU A 83 -19.13 -51.23 -16.68
N LEU A 84 -20.23 -50.68 -16.15
CA LEU A 84 -20.55 -49.26 -16.22
C LEU A 84 -19.58 -48.42 -15.37
N MET A 85 -19.22 -48.88 -14.17
CA MET A 85 -18.21 -48.24 -13.33
C MET A 85 -16.83 -48.29 -13.99
N ALA A 86 -16.46 -49.42 -14.63
CA ALA A 86 -15.20 -49.55 -15.36
C ALA A 86 -15.17 -48.70 -16.64
N ALA A 87 -16.29 -48.63 -17.38
CA ALA A 87 -16.43 -47.77 -18.55
C ALA A 87 -16.39 -46.29 -18.16
N GLU A 88 -17.03 -45.89 -17.05
CA GLU A 88 -17.02 -44.51 -16.55
C GLU A 88 -15.66 -44.14 -15.95
N ALA A 89 -14.99 -45.05 -15.24
CA ALA A 89 -13.61 -44.85 -14.77
C ALA A 89 -12.61 -44.74 -15.93
N ALA A 90 -12.76 -45.55 -16.99
CA ALA A 90 -11.97 -45.43 -18.21
C ALA A 90 -12.26 -44.11 -18.95
N ARG A 91 -13.51 -43.66 -18.96
CA ARG A 91 -13.92 -42.39 -19.58
C ARG A 91 -13.40 -41.19 -18.80
N LEU A 92 -13.47 -41.22 -17.47
CA LEU A 92 -12.88 -40.22 -16.58
C LEU A 92 -11.35 -40.22 -16.66
N SER A 93 -10.71 -41.38 -16.84
CA SER A 93 -9.26 -41.48 -17.10
C SER A 93 -8.89 -40.79 -18.42
N ILE A 94 -9.61 -41.08 -19.50
CA ILE A 94 -9.37 -40.46 -20.82
C ILE A 94 -9.66 -38.95 -20.79
N VAL A 95 -10.70 -38.51 -20.10
CA VAL A 95 -10.97 -37.07 -19.90
C VAL A 95 -9.87 -36.45 -19.04
N SER A 96 -9.39 -37.12 -17.98
CA SER A 96 -8.30 -36.62 -17.15
C SER A 96 -6.95 -36.55 -17.88
N GLU A 97 -6.72 -37.45 -18.84
CA GLU A 97 -5.50 -37.54 -19.63
C GLU A 97 -5.54 -36.59 -20.82
N ALA A 98 -6.70 -36.40 -21.45
CA ALA A 98 -6.95 -35.35 -22.43
C ALA A 98 -6.91 -33.95 -21.78
N VAL A 99 -7.44 -33.80 -20.56
CA VAL A 99 -7.34 -32.56 -19.76
C VAL A 99 -5.91 -32.33 -19.29
N ARG A 100 -5.16 -33.36 -18.83
CA ARG A 100 -3.72 -33.25 -18.53
C ARG A 100 -2.87 -32.94 -19.75
N SER A 101 -3.18 -33.54 -20.90
CA SER A 101 -2.48 -33.30 -22.17
C SER A 101 -2.82 -31.91 -22.74
N SER A 102 -4.06 -31.45 -22.58
CA SER A 102 -4.46 -30.09 -22.97
C SER A 102 -3.89 -29.04 -22.00
N LEU A 103 -3.83 -29.33 -20.70
CA LEU A 103 -3.17 -28.50 -19.69
C LEU A 103 -1.64 -28.55 -19.78
N SER A 104 -1.03 -29.58 -20.36
CA SER A 104 0.43 -29.63 -20.58
C SER A 104 0.86 -28.86 -21.84
N VAL A 105 -0.04 -28.72 -22.81
CA VAL A 105 0.20 -27.97 -24.07
C VAL A 105 -0.26 -26.50 -23.97
N TYR A 106 -1.24 -26.19 -23.12
CA TYR A 106 -1.65 -24.83 -22.75
C TYR A 106 -1.89 -24.77 -21.25
N SER A 107 -0.81 -24.54 -20.49
CA SER A 107 -0.94 -24.15 -19.09
C SER A 107 -0.70 -22.64 -19.00
N PRO A 108 -1.73 -21.83 -18.78
CA PRO A 108 -1.56 -20.46 -18.29
C PRO A 108 -0.63 -20.42 -17.07
N PHE A 109 -0.56 -21.51 -16.30
CA PHE A 109 0.41 -21.64 -15.20
C PHE A 109 1.86 -21.76 -15.66
N ILE A 110 2.19 -22.35 -16.81
CA ILE A 110 3.58 -22.39 -17.32
C ILE A 110 4.01 -20.99 -17.77
N GLU A 111 3.13 -20.25 -18.43
CA GLU A 111 3.40 -18.85 -18.79
C GLU A 111 3.45 -17.95 -17.55
N MET A 112 2.60 -18.19 -16.55
CA MET A 112 2.63 -17.48 -15.27
C MET A 112 3.89 -17.81 -14.46
N THR A 113 4.35 -19.07 -14.43
CA THR A 113 5.60 -19.47 -13.79
C THR A 113 6.79 -18.85 -14.51
N ARG A 114 6.84 -18.86 -15.85
CA ARG A 114 7.90 -18.17 -16.60
C ARG A 114 7.88 -16.66 -16.39
N SER A 115 6.70 -16.06 -16.26
CA SER A 115 6.55 -14.64 -15.97
C SER A 115 7.00 -14.33 -14.55
N ALA A 116 6.67 -15.17 -13.57
CA ALA A 116 7.14 -15.07 -12.20
C ALA A 116 8.66 -15.25 -12.10
N GLU A 117 9.23 -16.22 -12.81
CA GLU A 117 10.68 -16.44 -12.91
C GLU A 117 11.38 -15.25 -13.59
N ALA A 118 10.78 -14.66 -14.62
CA ALA A 118 11.32 -13.46 -15.26
C ALA A 118 11.28 -12.23 -14.33
N LEU A 119 10.18 -12.05 -13.59
CA LEU A 119 10.06 -11.00 -12.58
C LEU A 119 11.04 -11.21 -11.42
N GLN A 120 11.21 -12.45 -10.96
CA GLN A 120 12.19 -12.80 -9.95
C GLN A 120 13.61 -12.55 -10.45
N GLY A 121 13.92 -12.92 -11.70
CA GLY A 121 15.22 -12.64 -12.31
C GLY A 121 15.50 -11.14 -12.48
N LEU A 122 14.49 -10.33 -12.78
CA LEU A 122 14.61 -8.87 -12.81
C LEU A 122 14.84 -8.29 -11.41
N ASN A 123 14.12 -8.79 -10.40
CA ASN A 123 14.30 -8.38 -9.01
C ASN A 123 15.70 -8.76 -8.49
N ASP A 124 16.16 -9.98 -8.74
CA ASP A 124 17.50 -10.43 -8.38
C ASP A 124 18.57 -9.61 -9.10
N SER A 125 18.35 -9.27 -10.39
CA SER A 125 19.24 -8.37 -11.13
C SER A 125 19.25 -6.95 -10.56
N PHE A 126 18.12 -6.46 -10.03
CA PHE A 126 18.06 -5.16 -9.37
C PHE A 126 18.84 -5.21 -8.05
N LEU A 127 18.58 -6.20 -7.19
CA LEU A 127 19.25 -6.35 -5.89
C LEU A 127 20.76 -6.54 -6.01
N THR A 128 21.22 -7.26 -7.04
CA THR A 128 22.66 -7.47 -7.28
C THR A 128 23.41 -6.21 -7.72
N ASN A 129 22.71 -5.14 -8.13
CA ASN A 129 23.33 -3.85 -8.42
C ASN A 129 23.66 -3.05 -7.16
N PHE A 130 23.15 -3.46 -5.99
CA PHE A 130 23.41 -2.77 -4.73
C PHE A 130 24.58 -3.40 -3.99
N ARG A 131 25.34 -2.55 -3.30
CA ARG A 131 26.44 -2.98 -2.42
C ARG A 131 26.52 -2.14 -1.16
N LEU A 132 27.27 -2.64 -0.20
CA LEU A 132 27.71 -1.90 0.97
C LEU A 132 28.96 -1.08 0.66
N ALA A 133 29.13 0.03 1.38
CA ALA A 133 30.40 0.73 1.48
C ALA A 133 31.18 0.19 2.68
N ASP A 134 32.50 0.03 2.52
CA ASP A 134 33.37 -0.14 3.68
C ASP A 134 33.59 1.20 4.40
N GLN A 135 34.25 1.19 5.56
CA GLN A 135 34.45 2.37 6.39
C GLN A 135 35.27 3.48 5.68
N THR A 136 36.26 3.10 4.86
CA THR A 136 37.09 4.06 4.12
C THR A 136 36.30 4.70 3.00
N GLU A 137 35.50 3.90 2.30
CA GLU A 137 34.59 4.40 1.30
C GLU A 137 33.50 5.28 1.90
N ALA A 138 32.87 4.89 3.01
CA ALA A 138 31.85 5.69 3.70
C ALA A 138 32.36 7.10 4.00
N PHE A 139 33.60 7.23 4.48
CA PHE A 139 34.24 8.52 4.71
C PHE A 139 34.37 9.36 3.42
N ARG A 140 34.81 8.72 2.31
CA ARG A 140 34.91 9.37 1.00
C ARG A 140 33.55 9.82 0.47
N LEU A 141 32.53 8.99 0.63
CA LEU A 141 31.15 9.28 0.21
C LEU A 141 30.57 10.43 1.03
N ALA A 142 30.73 10.40 2.35
CA ALA A 142 30.28 11.47 3.25
C ALA A 142 30.97 12.80 2.90
N THR A 143 32.28 12.79 2.65
CA THR A 143 33.03 13.99 2.22
C THR A 143 32.48 14.54 0.89
N THR A 144 32.24 13.65 -0.08
CA THR A 144 31.69 14.00 -1.39
C THR A 144 30.27 14.58 -1.25
N ALA A 145 29.46 14.00 -0.37
CA ALA A 145 28.11 14.45 -0.11
C ALA A 145 28.11 15.88 0.47
N MET A 146 28.95 16.11 1.47
CA MET A 146 29.06 17.39 2.16
C MET A 146 29.62 18.49 1.26
N SER A 147 30.48 18.16 0.29
CA SER A 147 31.02 19.15 -0.66
C SER A 147 30.05 19.48 -1.79
N ASN A 148 29.27 18.50 -2.26
CA ASN A 148 28.46 18.65 -3.48
C ASN A 148 27.01 19.00 -3.20
N PHE A 149 26.49 18.64 -2.03
CA PHE A 149 25.11 18.90 -1.65
C PHE A 149 25.09 20.01 -0.59
N SER A 150 25.10 21.26 -1.06
CA SER A 150 25.02 22.44 -0.20
C SER A 150 23.65 22.52 0.47
N TYR A 151 23.48 21.86 1.61
CA TYR A 151 22.28 21.98 2.43
C TYR A 151 22.44 23.10 3.46
N GLN A 152 21.37 23.86 3.71
CA GLN A 152 21.36 24.85 4.79
C GLN A 152 21.60 24.21 6.17
N VAL A 153 21.21 22.94 6.36
CA VAL A 153 21.46 22.15 7.59
C VAL A 153 22.95 21.90 7.83
N VAL A 154 23.69 21.61 6.75
CA VAL A 154 25.16 21.48 6.78
C VAL A 154 25.80 22.82 7.12
N SER A 155 25.28 23.93 6.59
CA SER A 155 25.77 25.27 6.94
C SER A 155 25.45 25.71 8.37
N GLN A 156 24.45 25.10 9.01
CA GLN A 156 24.09 25.33 10.41
C GLN A 156 24.77 24.34 11.37
N GLY A 157 25.60 23.42 10.87
CA GLY A 157 26.39 22.49 11.67
C GLY A 157 25.59 21.37 12.34
N ALA A 158 24.38 21.08 11.87
CA ALA A 158 23.51 20.04 12.46
C ALA A 158 23.77 18.64 11.90
N LEU A 159 24.57 18.53 10.84
CA LEU A 159 25.13 17.27 10.33
C LEU A 159 26.56 17.55 9.89
N ASP A 160 27.54 16.86 10.46
CA ASP A 160 28.92 16.94 10.01
C ASP A 160 29.35 15.70 9.21
N THR A 161 30.54 15.77 8.61
CA THR A 161 31.08 14.68 7.78
C THR A 161 31.33 13.40 8.57
N ILE A 162 31.68 13.51 9.86
CA ILE A 162 31.97 12.35 10.72
C ILE A 162 30.68 11.64 11.06
N GLU A 163 29.65 12.38 11.48
CA GLU A 163 28.34 11.83 11.78
C GLU A 163 27.71 11.18 10.54
N LEU A 164 27.78 11.84 9.37
CA LEU A 164 27.29 11.25 8.12
C LEU A 164 28.06 9.98 7.75
N CYS A 165 29.38 9.96 7.95
CA CYS A 165 30.22 8.78 7.72
C CYS A 165 29.81 7.63 8.66
N ASP A 166 29.62 7.91 9.94
CA ASP A 166 29.23 6.91 10.93
C ASP A 166 27.86 6.30 10.58
N ARG A 167 26.90 7.11 10.14
CA ARG A 167 25.59 6.62 9.67
C ARG A 167 25.71 5.81 8.38
N MET A 168 26.51 6.25 7.41
CA MET A 168 26.75 5.46 6.18
C MET A 168 27.42 4.11 6.47
N ALA A 169 28.36 4.09 7.43
CA ALA A 169 29.04 2.87 7.86
C ALA A 169 28.17 1.96 8.74
N ALA A 170 27.11 2.50 9.35
CA ALA A 170 26.16 1.74 10.17
C ALA A 170 25.16 0.92 9.33
N MET A 171 24.99 1.25 8.05
CA MET A 171 24.14 0.50 7.12
C MET A 171 24.60 -0.96 7.00
N LYS A 172 23.66 -1.89 7.15
CA LYS A 172 23.85 -3.34 7.04
C LYS A 172 23.25 -3.89 5.75
N CYS A 173 22.29 -3.19 5.17
CA CYS A 173 21.68 -3.54 3.89
C CYS A 173 22.40 -2.87 2.71
N PRO A 174 22.66 -3.59 1.61
CA PRO A 174 23.22 -3.01 0.38
C PRO A 174 22.35 -1.84 -0.11
N TRP A 175 22.94 -0.64 -0.20
CA TRP A 175 22.19 0.60 -0.45
C TRP A 175 22.79 1.47 -1.55
N ILE A 176 24.01 1.18 -1.98
CA ILE A 176 24.68 1.91 -3.06
C ILE A 176 24.41 1.19 -4.37
N ASP A 177 23.59 1.79 -5.23
CA ASP A 177 23.43 1.37 -6.63
C ASP A 177 24.75 1.64 -7.37
N VAL A 178 25.43 0.58 -7.82
CA VAL A 178 26.71 0.68 -8.54
C VAL A 178 26.58 1.51 -9.81
N SER A 179 25.42 1.47 -10.47
CA SER A 179 25.15 2.23 -11.69
C SER A 179 24.77 3.69 -11.42
N ARG A 180 24.29 4.01 -10.20
CA ARG A 180 23.77 5.32 -9.82
C ARG A 180 24.25 5.79 -8.44
N SER A 181 25.50 5.52 -8.10
CA SER A 181 26.05 5.79 -6.76
C SER A 181 25.81 7.22 -6.26
N THR A 182 25.94 8.23 -7.12
CA THR A 182 25.67 9.63 -6.73
C THR A 182 24.23 9.86 -6.29
N ALA A 183 23.26 9.20 -6.93
CA ALA A 183 21.85 9.29 -6.54
C ALA A 183 21.62 8.61 -5.19
N SER A 184 22.16 7.41 -4.96
CA SER A 184 22.06 6.73 -3.66
C SER A 184 22.66 7.55 -2.52
N ILE A 185 23.86 8.14 -2.73
CA ILE A 185 24.52 8.99 -1.73
C ILE A 185 23.66 10.23 -1.42
N ARG A 186 23.14 10.88 -2.47
CA ARG A 186 22.28 12.05 -2.31
C ARG A 186 21.03 11.69 -1.52
N ALA A 187 20.32 10.65 -1.92
CA ALA A 187 19.08 10.24 -1.28
C ALA A 187 19.31 9.83 0.19
N PHE A 188 20.37 9.09 0.48
CA PHE A 188 20.77 8.79 1.86
C PHE A 188 21.00 10.08 2.67
N THR A 189 21.74 11.03 2.11
CA THR A 189 22.03 12.32 2.77
C THR A 189 20.77 13.17 2.95
N ASP A 190 19.86 13.16 1.97
CA ASP A 190 18.55 13.81 2.05
C ASP A 190 17.75 13.20 3.20
N PHE A 191 17.73 11.87 3.39
CA PHE A 191 17.07 11.24 4.54
C PHE A 191 17.66 11.66 5.88
N GLN A 192 18.98 11.68 6.01
CA GLN A 192 19.62 12.14 7.24
C GLN A 192 19.24 13.59 7.56
N THR A 193 19.16 14.43 6.52
CA THR A 193 18.75 15.84 6.64
C THR A 193 17.26 15.97 6.96
N MET A 194 16.39 15.14 6.36
CA MET A 194 14.96 15.05 6.69
C MET A 194 14.76 14.68 8.16
N GLY A 195 15.49 13.69 8.65
CA GLY A 195 15.49 13.27 10.05
C GLY A 195 15.87 14.41 10.99
N ILE A 196 16.93 15.15 10.68
CA ILE A 196 17.33 16.32 11.46
C ILE A 196 16.23 17.37 11.47
N PHE A 197 15.67 17.75 10.32
CA PHE A 197 14.60 18.75 10.28
C PHE A 197 13.34 18.29 11.00
N ALA A 198 12.90 17.06 10.74
CA ALA A 198 11.73 16.45 11.36
C ALA A 198 11.87 16.38 12.88
N ASN A 199 13.08 16.10 13.37
CA ASN A 199 13.37 16.00 14.80
C ASN A 199 13.90 17.30 15.42
N SER A 200 14.03 18.40 14.65
CA SER A 200 14.56 19.69 15.11
C SER A 200 13.57 20.48 15.97
N ALA A 201 13.99 21.64 16.47
CA ALA A 201 13.12 22.57 17.20
C ALA A 201 12.06 23.26 16.34
N GLY A 202 12.22 23.23 15.02
CA GLY A 202 11.33 23.90 14.08
C GLY A 202 11.06 23.06 12.83
N PRO A 203 10.36 21.90 12.93
CA PRO A 203 10.05 21.04 11.77
C PRO A 203 9.09 21.70 10.75
N TYR A 204 8.48 22.83 11.13
CA TYR A 204 7.63 23.67 10.28
C TYR A 204 8.20 25.10 10.13
N GLU A 205 9.48 25.32 10.44
CA GLU A 205 10.14 26.57 10.09
C GLU A 205 10.39 26.65 8.58
N GLU A 206 10.56 27.86 8.05
CA GLU A 206 10.66 28.11 6.61
C GLU A 206 11.76 27.30 5.92
N ALA A 207 12.92 27.13 6.56
CA ALA A 207 14.02 26.34 6.01
C ALA A 207 13.64 24.86 5.89
N ALA A 208 12.99 24.29 6.91
CA ALA A 208 12.52 22.91 6.90
C ALA A 208 11.42 22.72 5.85
N SER A 209 10.40 23.59 5.85
CA SER A 209 9.28 23.52 4.91
C SER A 209 9.74 23.66 3.45
N LYS A 210 10.70 24.56 3.19
CA LYS A 210 11.32 24.69 1.86
C LYS A 210 12.05 23.41 1.46
N PHE A 211 12.86 22.85 2.37
CA PHE A 211 13.60 21.62 2.11
C PHE A 211 12.66 20.46 1.77
N PHE A 212 11.59 20.22 2.55
CA PHE A 212 10.62 19.17 2.24
C PHE A 212 9.90 19.42 0.92
N ARG A 213 9.54 20.66 0.59
CA ARG A 213 8.87 20.99 -0.68
C ARG A 213 9.73 20.70 -1.91
N GLU A 214 11.04 20.92 -1.82
CA GLU A 214 11.96 20.60 -2.91
C GLU A 214 12.16 19.08 -3.12
N ARG A 215 11.75 18.22 -2.18
CA ARG A 215 11.90 16.76 -2.26
C ARG A 215 10.56 16.03 -2.44
N PHE A 216 9.51 16.53 -1.81
CA PHE A 216 8.19 15.92 -1.82
C PHE A 216 7.19 16.68 -2.68
N GLY A 217 7.66 17.65 -3.47
CA GLY A 217 6.79 18.45 -4.31
C GLY A 217 6.03 19.55 -3.56
N ASP A 218 5.35 20.39 -4.35
CA ASP A 218 4.57 21.53 -3.87
C ASP A 218 3.09 21.15 -3.75
N TRP A 219 2.60 21.11 -2.51
CA TRP A 219 1.22 20.70 -2.19
C TRP A 219 0.35 21.87 -1.73
N ARG A 220 0.82 23.11 -1.87
CA ARG A 220 0.18 24.26 -1.23
C ARG A 220 -1.23 24.56 -1.74
N ASP A 221 -1.46 24.36 -3.03
CA ASP A 221 -2.76 24.62 -3.67
C ASP A 221 -3.64 23.36 -3.74
N THR A 222 -3.40 22.41 -2.84
CA THR A 222 -4.13 21.13 -2.84
C THR A 222 -5.36 21.19 -1.95
N ASP A 223 -6.53 20.97 -2.54
CA ASP A 223 -7.75 20.72 -1.79
C ASP A 223 -7.78 19.27 -1.30
N LEU A 224 -7.74 19.09 0.02
CA LEU A 224 -7.80 17.77 0.66
C LEU A 224 -9.04 16.97 0.29
N THR A 225 -10.16 17.65 0.06
CA THR A 225 -11.42 16.98 -0.32
C THR A 225 -11.37 16.50 -1.77
N ALA A 226 -10.74 17.28 -2.66
CA ALA A 226 -10.56 16.89 -4.05
C ALA A 226 -9.54 15.74 -4.24
N LEU A 227 -8.60 15.58 -3.30
CA LEU A 227 -7.64 14.46 -3.33
C LEU A 227 -8.31 13.08 -3.16
N GLU A 228 -9.45 13.02 -2.47
CA GLU A 228 -10.18 11.75 -2.30
C GLU A 228 -10.70 11.20 -3.64
N ASP A 229 -10.99 12.10 -4.58
CA ASP A 229 -11.51 11.80 -5.92
C ASP A 229 -10.43 11.83 -7.02
N ASP A 230 -9.15 12.05 -6.68
CA ASP A 230 -8.06 12.08 -7.66
C ASP A 230 -7.76 10.67 -8.19
N GLU A 231 -8.13 10.40 -9.44
CA GLU A 231 -7.96 9.09 -10.08
C GLU A 231 -6.50 8.64 -10.20
N ASP A 232 -5.56 9.58 -10.37
CA ASP A 232 -4.15 9.25 -10.54
C ASP A 232 -3.50 8.87 -9.19
N LEU A 233 -3.83 9.60 -8.13
CA LEU A 233 -3.37 9.31 -6.76
C LEU A 233 -4.13 8.13 -6.13
N SER A 234 -5.37 7.90 -6.53
CA SER A 234 -6.16 6.75 -6.09
C SER A 234 -5.92 5.49 -6.95
N GLY A 235 -5.23 5.62 -8.09
CA GLY A 235 -4.92 4.54 -9.03
C GLY A 235 -3.94 3.49 -8.53
N ASN A 236 -3.44 2.68 -9.47
CA ASN A 236 -2.45 1.64 -9.17
C ASN A 236 -1.08 2.25 -8.78
N CYS A 237 -0.13 1.40 -8.34
CA CYS A 237 1.18 1.88 -7.86
C CYS A 237 1.95 2.71 -8.91
N GLU A 238 1.89 2.35 -10.19
CA GLU A 238 2.58 3.06 -11.27
C GLU A 238 1.98 4.44 -11.51
N GLN A 239 0.64 4.50 -11.61
CA GLN A 239 -0.11 5.75 -11.77
C GLN A 239 0.17 6.70 -10.59
N ARG A 240 0.11 6.17 -9.36
CA ARG A 240 0.37 6.97 -8.16
C ARG A 240 1.81 7.47 -8.08
N SER A 241 2.79 6.63 -8.42
CA SER A 241 4.20 7.05 -8.48
C SER A 241 4.41 8.14 -9.54
N ALA A 242 3.77 8.01 -10.71
CA ALA A 242 3.80 9.04 -11.75
C ALA A 242 3.11 10.33 -11.28
N ALA A 243 2.01 10.24 -10.54
CA ALA A 243 1.30 11.38 -9.96
C ALA A 243 2.14 12.12 -8.90
N TYR A 244 2.88 11.37 -8.06
CA TYR A 244 3.86 11.93 -7.14
C TYR A 244 4.97 12.67 -7.89
N ALA A 245 5.57 12.06 -8.91
CA ALA A 245 6.57 12.72 -9.74
C ALA A 245 6.01 13.98 -10.44
N GLY A 246 4.78 13.91 -10.96
CA GLY A 246 4.09 15.05 -11.58
C GLY A 246 3.87 16.23 -10.63
N ARG A 247 3.78 15.97 -9.32
CA ARG A 247 3.73 16.99 -8.26
C ARG A 247 5.10 17.47 -7.77
N GLY A 248 6.18 16.89 -8.30
CA GLY A 248 7.56 17.26 -7.96
C GLY A 248 8.18 16.43 -6.83
N VAL A 249 7.62 15.26 -6.49
CA VAL A 249 8.28 14.31 -5.60
C VAL A 249 9.53 13.74 -6.30
N ASP A 250 10.67 13.78 -5.62
CA ASP A 250 11.93 13.21 -6.09
C ASP A 250 11.92 11.69 -5.89
N LEU A 251 11.51 10.95 -6.93
CA LEU A 251 11.48 9.48 -6.91
C LEU A 251 12.88 8.83 -6.80
N THR A 252 13.98 9.61 -6.86
CA THR A 252 15.30 9.02 -6.59
C THR A 252 15.48 8.68 -5.11
N LEU A 253 14.64 9.25 -4.23
CA LEU A 253 14.65 8.96 -2.80
C LEU A 253 14.26 7.52 -2.48
N THR A 254 13.44 6.89 -3.33
CA THR A 254 12.97 5.51 -3.15
C THR A 254 13.72 4.50 -4.02
N ASN A 255 14.81 4.92 -4.69
CA ASN A 255 15.70 4.02 -5.45
C ASN A 255 16.65 3.24 -4.51
N PHE A 256 16.05 2.48 -3.60
CA PHE A 256 16.67 1.59 -2.63
C PHE A 256 15.98 0.23 -2.68
N THR A 257 16.58 -0.78 -2.05
CA THR A 257 15.80 -1.95 -1.61
C THR A 257 14.89 -1.54 -0.44
N GLU A 258 13.82 -2.29 -0.21
CA GLU A 258 12.90 -2.02 0.92
C GLU A 258 13.65 -1.96 2.25
N GLU A 259 14.57 -2.90 2.48
CA GLU A 259 15.34 -2.98 3.72
C GLU A 259 16.35 -1.85 3.86
N ALA A 260 16.98 -1.43 2.75
CA ALA A 260 17.91 -0.31 2.77
C ALA A 260 17.19 1.02 3.00
N LEU A 261 15.96 1.18 2.48
CA LEU A 261 15.13 2.34 2.76
C LEU A 261 14.71 2.37 4.24
N ASP A 262 14.20 1.25 4.77
CA ASP A 262 13.79 1.13 6.18
C ASP A 262 14.95 1.46 7.13
N GLU A 263 16.13 0.88 6.88
CA GLU A 263 17.33 1.13 7.67
C GLU A 263 17.80 2.59 7.57
N SER A 264 17.76 3.19 6.37
CA SER A 264 18.15 4.58 6.17
C SER A 264 17.23 5.57 6.90
N LEU A 265 15.90 5.32 6.87
CA LEU A 265 14.91 6.15 7.58
C LEU A 265 15.04 5.98 9.09
N ASP A 266 15.34 4.76 9.57
CA ASP A 266 15.63 4.49 10.98
C ASP A 266 16.90 5.20 11.47
N LEU A 267 18.00 5.16 10.71
CA LEU A 267 19.22 5.90 11.03
C LEU A 267 19.02 7.42 11.03
N ALA A 268 18.06 7.92 10.25
CA ALA A 268 17.64 9.31 10.28
C ALA A 268 16.83 9.67 11.54
N GLY A 269 16.44 8.68 12.36
CA GLY A 269 15.62 8.86 13.56
C GLY A 269 14.15 9.13 13.25
N LEU A 270 13.66 8.67 12.10
CA LEU A 270 12.25 8.80 11.72
C LEU A 270 11.42 7.64 12.32
N PRO A 271 10.10 7.83 12.54
CA PRO A 271 9.24 6.78 13.07
C PRO A 271 9.34 5.48 12.26
N ARG A 272 9.47 4.35 12.94
CA ARG A 272 9.48 3.03 12.29
C ARG A 272 8.07 2.57 11.97
N THR A 273 7.87 1.96 10.81
CA THR A 273 6.72 1.08 10.58
C THR A 273 7.12 -0.34 10.97
N HIS A 274 6.48 -0.90 11.99
CA HIS A 274 6.85 -2.23 12.49
C HIS A 274 6.34 -3.31 11.53
N LEU A 275 7.22 -3.80 10.66
CA LEU A 275 6.97 -5.01 9.87
C LEU A 275 6.76 -6.20 10.81
N LEU A 276 5.53 -6.70 10.90
CA LEU A 276 5.29 -8.02 11.48
C LEU A 276 5.60 -9.05 10.42
N LYS A 277 6.62 -9.89 10.60
CA LYS A 277 6.79 -11.06 9.74
C LYS A 277 5.70 -12.08 10.05
N GLY A 278 4.64 -12.10 9.25
CA GLY A 278 3.50 -13.00 9.35
C GLY A 278 3.56 -14.13 8.33
N ARG A 279 3.03 -15.31 8.68
CA ARG A 279 2.80 -16.39 7.70
C ARG A 279 1.52 -16.07 6.91
N ALA A 280 1.64 -15.40 5.77
CA ALA A 280 0.51 -15.20 4.87
C ALA A 280 0.15 -16.48 4.09
N LEU A 281 -1.12 -16.58 3.67
CA LEU A 281 -1.59 -17.63 2.76
C LEU A 281 -1.07 -17.37 1.33
N ALA A 282 -0.65 -18.43 0.65
CA ALA A 282 0.20 -18.44 -0.56
C ALA A 282 -0.36 -17.79 -1.85
N LEU A 283 -1.43 -16.99 -1.79
CA LEU A 283 -2.03 -16.33 -2.97
C LEU A 283 -1.50 -14.90 -3.20
N VAL A 284 -0.92 -14.27 -2.17
CA VAL A 284 -0.28 -12.96 -2.24
C VAL A 284 1.03 -13.05 -1.48
N SER A 285 2.09 -12.37 -1.94
CA SER A 285 3.37 -12.36 -1.23
C SER A 285 3.15 -11.92 0.22
N SER A 286 3.63 -12.71 1.18
CA SER A 286 3.56 -12.37 2.60
C SER A 286 4.23 -11.03 2.89
N GLU A 287 5.29 -10.70 2.16
CA GLU A 287 6.06 -9.47 2.32
C GLU A 287 5.21 -8.24 2.00
N SER A 288 4.45 -8.27 0.91
CA SER A 288 3.56 -7.17 0.52
C SER A 288 2.41 -6.96 1.52
N ILE A 289 1.87 -8.04 2.10
CA ILE A 289 0.85 -7.95 3.15
C ILE A 289 1.43 -7.35 4.44
N ASP A 290 2.63 -7.81 4.83
CA ASP A 290 3.31 -7.34 6.05
C ASP A 290 3.67 -5.85 5.94
N PHE A 291 4.14 -5.41 4.76
CA PHE A 291 4.41 -4.01 4.44
C PHE A 291 3.15 -3.13 4.54
N ASN A 292 2.08 -3.51 3.84
CA ASN A 292 0.80 -2.80 3.90
C ASN A 292 0.25 -2.73 5.34
N THR A 293 0.38 -3.82 6.10
CA THR A 293 -0.07 -3.89 7.50
C THR A 293 0.73 -2.93 8.39
N ALA A 294 2.05 -2.81 8.17
CA ALA A 294 2.90 -1.90 8.94
C ALA A 294 2.53 -0.44 8.69
N ILE A 295 2.32 -0.05 7.43
CA ILE A 295 1.87 1.29 7.04
C ILE A 295 0.48 1.58 7.62
N PHE A 296 -0.47 0.65 7.50
CA PHE A 296 -1.82 0.82 8.07
C PHE A 296 -1.76 1.11 9.57
N ARG A 297 -0.94 0.37 10.32
CA ARG A 297 -0.80 0.57 11.76
C ARG A 297 -0.17 1.91 12.10
N ALA A 298 0.89 2.30 11.41
CA ALA A 298 1.53 3.57 11.63
C ALA A 298 0.58 4.75 11.35
N LEU A 299 -0.20 4.67 10.27
CA LEU A 299 -1.23 5.65 9.96
C LEU A 299 -2.36 5.68 10.99
N LEU A 300 -2.85 4.51 11.43
CA LEU A 300 -3.89 4.42 12.47
C LEU A 300 -3.41 5.06 13.78
N THR A 301 -2.18 4.74 14.21
CA THR A 301 -1.55 5.34 15.39
C THR A 301 -1.46 6.85 15.23
N PHE A 302 -1.00 7.34 14.08
CA PHE A 302 -0.94 8.77 13.77
C PHE A 302 -2.31 9.45 13.91
N GLU A 303 -3.36 8.90 13.31
CA GLU A 303 -4.70 9.48 13.42
C GLU A 303 -5.21 9.53 14.87
N LEU A 304 -4.97 8.48 15.65
CA LEU A 304 -5.33 8.46 17.07
C LEU A 304 -4.57 9.53 17.85
N GLU A 305 -3.28 9.70 17.58
CA GLU A 305 -2.45 10.72 18.23
C GLU A 305 -2.84 12.15 17.82
N VAL A 306 -3.21 12.39 16.56
CA VAL A 306 -3.76 13.68 16.12
C VAL A 306 -5.04 14.01 16.89
N ARG A 307 -5.99 13.06 17.00
CA ARG A 307 -7.24 13.27 17.76
C ARG A 307 -6.98 13.52 19.24
N ALA A 308 -6.06 12.76 19.84
CA ALA A 308 -5.66 12.94 21.24
C ALA A 308 -5.02 14.31 21.47
N PHE A 309 -4.12 14.73 20.58
CA PHE A 309 -3.49 16.05 20.61
C PHE A 309 -4.52 17.17 20.52
N LEU A 310 -5.43 17.14 19.54
CA LEU A 310 -6.49 18.14 19.38
C LEU A 310 -7.35 18.22 20.64
N SER A 311 -7.77 17.08 21.17
CA SER A 311 -8.61 17.01 22.38
C SER A 311 -7.91 17.59 23.61
N LEU A 312 -6.61 17.32 23.77
CA LEU A 312 -5.80 17.84 24.87
C LEU A 312 -5.67 19.36 24.79
N VAL A 313 -5.21 19.89 23.65
CA VAL A 313 -4.85 21.30 23.54
C VAL A 313 -6.08 22.20 23.47
N LEU A 314 -7.13 21.79 22.77
CA LEU A 314 -8.38 22.56 22.69
C LEU A 314 -9.20 22.43 23.98
N GLY A 315 -9.18 21.27 24.63
CA GLY A 315 -9.80 21.08 25.94
C GLY A 315 -9.15 21.94 27.03
N ARG A 316 -7.83 22.11 26.97
CA ARG A 316 -7.10 22.97 27.90
C ARG A 316 -7.35 24.47 27.65
N GLU A 317 -7.36 24.91 26.41
CA GLU A 317 -7.50 26.34 26.06
C GLU A 317 -8.96 26.82 26.14
N PHE A 318 -9.92 26.01 25.68
CA PHE A 318 -11.33 26.41 25.52
C PHE A 318 -12.29 25.66 26.46
N GLY A 319 -11.77 24.77 27.31
CA GLY A 319 -12.56 24.01 28.28
C GLY A 319 -13.18 22.73 27.70
N PRO A 320 -13.92 21.96 28.54
CA PRO A 320 -14.42 20.64 28.17
C PRO A 320 -15.44 20.63 27.03
N ASN A 321 -16.08 21.77 26.76
CA ASN A 321 -17.07 21.94 25.69
C ASN A 321 -16.46 22.47 24.39
N TRP A 322 -15.14 22.36 24.20
CA TRP A 322 -14.46 22.88 23.02
C TRP A 322 -15.04 22.32 21.71
N ILE A 323 -15.50 21.06 21.68
CA ILE A 323 -16.07 20.46 20.46
C ILE A 323 -17.23 21.29 19.92
N ASN A 324 -18.11 21.79 20.79
CA ASN A 324 -19.29 22.56 20.38
C ASN A 324 -18.96 24.00 19.95
N THR A 325 -17.79 24.52 20.32
CA THR A 325 -17.42 25.93 20.10
C THR A 325 -16.29 26.11 19.09
N GLN A 326 -15.38 25.13 19.01
CA GLN A 326 -14.15 25.20 18.22
C GLN A 326 -14.18 24.37 16.95
N VAL A 327 -15.07 23.39 16.81
CA VAL A 327 -15.29 22.68 15.55
C VAL A 327 -16.23 23.52 14.66
N PRO A 328 -15.96 23.65 13.35
CA PRO A 328 -16.89 24.30 12.42
C PRO A 328 -18.28 23.61 12.43
N PRO A 329 -19.39 24.36 12.40
CA PRO A 329 -20.74 23.79 12.52
C PRO A 329 -21.06 22.70 11.49
N ALA A 330 -20.63 22.88 10.23
CA ALA A 330 -20.86 21.90 9.17
C ALA A 330 -20.16 20.55 9.46
N ILE A 331 -18.93 20.59 9.97
CA ILE A 331 -18.17 19.40 10.36
C ILE A 331 -18.83 18.72 11.56
N LEU A 332 -19.25 19.51 12.55
CA LEU A 332 -19.92 18.98 13.74
C LEU A 332 -21.22 18.25 13.38
N GLU A 333 -22.01 18.81 12.46
CA GLU A 333 -23.23 18.17 11.92
C GLU A 333 -22.88 16.85 11.21
N GLN A 334 -21.85 16.84 10.36
CA GLN A 334 -21.38 15.63 9.69
C GLN A 334 -20.95 14.54 10.69
N TRP A 335 -20.25 14.90 11.76
CA TRP A 335 -19.86 13.94 12.81
C TRP A 335 -21.07 13.36 13.54
N HIS A 336 -22.08 14.18 13.85
CA HIS A 336 -23.33 13.68 14.41
C HIS A 336 -24.04 12.70 13.47
N ASN A 337 -24.10 13.03 12.18
CA ASN A 337 -24.68 12.14 11.17
C ASN A 337 -23.91 10.81 11.03
N LYS A 338 -22.57 10.85 11.02
CA LYS A 338 -21.69 9.66 11.00
C LYS A 338 -21.95 8.80 12.25
N LYS A 339 -22.02 9.42 13.43
CA LYS A 339 -22.28 8.75 14.72
C LYS A 339 -23.66 8.10 14.79
N ASP A 340 -24.70 8.80 14.37
CA ASP A 340 -26.07 8.27 14.39
C ASP A 340 -26.22 7.09 13.42
N ARG A 341 -25.51 7.13 12.28
CA ARG A 341 -25.43 6.01 11.34
C ARG A 341 -24.72 4.79 11.96
N ALA A 342 -23.56 4.99 12.57
CA ALA A 342 -22.82 3.93 13.25
C ALA A 342 -23.66 3.27 14.36
N PHE A 343 -24.36 4.09 15.16
CA PHE A 343 -25.26 3.59 16.21
C PHE A 343 -26.43 2.77 15.64
N LYS A 344 -27.03 3.21 14.53
CA LYS A 344 -28.08 2.45 13.82
C LYS A 344 -27.55 1.12 13.25
N ASN A 345 -26.27 1.05 12.91
CA ASN A 345 -25.61 -0.17 12.44
C ASN A 345 -25.16 -1.11 13.57
N GLY A 346 -25.42 -0.75 14.85
CA GLY A 346 -25.05 -1.57 16.01
C GLY A 346 -23.60 -1.41 16.44
N GLU A 347 -22.88 -0.40 15.95
CA GLU A 347 -21.51 -0.10 16.36
C GLU A 347 -21.47 0.53 17.77
N PRO A 348 -20.38 0.35 18.51
CA PRO A 348 -20.23 0.97 19.83
C PRO A 348 -20.26 2.50 19.74
N LYS A 349 -20.78 3.13 20.80
CA LYS A 349 -20.88 4.59 20.88
C LYS A 349 -19.49 5.19 21.14
N CYS A 350 -18.93 5.83 20.14
CA CYS A 350 -17.65 6.53 20.19
C CYS A 350 -17.80 8.04 20.51
N SER A 351 -16.69 8.67 20.89
CA SER A 351 -16.61 10.14 21.03
C SER A 351 -16.74 10.83 19.66
N LEU A 352 -17.18 12.09 19.61
CA LEU A 352 -17.43 12.76 18.32
C LEU A 352 -16.16 12.93 17.48
N VAL A 353 -15.01 13.17 18.14
CA VAL A 353 -13.73 13.36 17.47
C VAL A 353 -13.23 12.09 16.76
N GLU A 354 -13.74 10.90 17.11
CA GLU A 354 -13.38 9.64 16.44
C GLU A 354 -13.93 9.54 15.02
N TYR A 355 -14.94 10.35 14.65
CA TYR A 355 -15.51 10.39 13.31
C TYR A 355 -14.80 11.38 12.36
N ALA A 356 -13.74 12.01 12.87
CA ALA A 356 -12.93 12.98 12.16
C ALA A 356 -11.92 12.33 11.21
N ASP A 357 -11.68 13.00 10.08
CA ASP A 357 -10.64 12.69 9.09
C ASP A 357 -9.65 13.87 8.90
N PHE A 358 -8.72 13.73 7.95
CA PHE A 358 -7.67 14.75 7.71
C PHE A 358 -8.23 16.11 7.32
N SER A 359 -9.31 16.16 6.54
CA SER A 359 -9.96 17.40 6.14
C SER A 359 -10.53 18.12 7.36
N ASP A 360 -11.14 17.36 8.28
CA ASP A 360 -11.67 17.87 9.53
C ASP A 360 -10.57 18.40 10.46
N TYR A 361 -9.45 17.69 10.58
CA TYR A 361 -8.31 18.12 11.39
C TYR A 361 -7.78 19.47 10.92
N ILE A 362 -7.58 19.64 9.60
CA ILE A 362 -7.13 20.91 9.04
C ILE A 362 -8.14 22.02 9.30
N ALA A 363 -9.42 21.78 9.05
CA ALA A 363 -10.46 22.79 9.28
C ALA A 363 -10.51 23.26 10.74
N ILE A 364 -10.27 22.36 11.69
CA ILE A 364 -10.15 22.70 13.12
C ILE A 364 -8.86 23.47 13.39
N ILE A 365 -7.72 23.01 12.87
CA ILE A 365 -6.39 23.61 13.12
C ILE A 365 -6.32 25.04 12.55
N VAL A 366 -6.78 25.25 11.32
CA VAL A 366 -6.66 26.52 10.60
C VAL A 366 -7.75 27.53 10.97
N LYS A 367 -8.80 27.11 11.71
CA LYS A 367 -9.83 28.02 12.22
C LYS A 367 -9.15 29.18 12.96
N LYS A 368 -9.42 30.42 12.52
CA LYS A 368 -8.73 31.65 12.98
C LYS A 368 -8.51 31.72 14.50
N GLN A 369 -9.53 31.41 15.28
CA GLN A 369 -9.45 31.44 16.74
C GLN A 369 -8.50 30.35 17.28
N ASN A 370 -8.65 29.11 16.83
CA ASN A 370 -7.80 27.99 17.23
C ASN A 370 -6.34 28.20 16.81
N TRP A 371 -6.14 28.71 15.60
CA TRP A 371 -4.81 29.03 15.07
C TRP A 371 -4.08 30.05 15.93
N ASN A 372 -4.72 31.18 16.21
CA ASN A 372 -4.10 32.27 16.97
C ASN A 372 -3.85 31.88 18.43
N ALA A 373 -4.76 31.12 19.05
CA ALA A 373 -4.62 30.73 20.45
C ALA A 373 -3.59 29.62 20.65
N VAL A 374 -3.62 28.59 19.80
CA VAL A 374 -2.90 27.33 19.99
C VAL A 374 -1.92 27.05 18.85
N PHE A 375 -2.43 26.84 17.64
CA PHE A 375 -1.67 26.10 16.60
C PHE A 375 -0.57 26.90 15.89
N SER A 376 -0.64 28.23 15.88
CA SER A 376 0.44 29.09 15.37
C SER A 376 1.76 28.90 16.11
N LYS A 377 1.70 28.52 17.40
CA LYS A 377 2.87 28.21 18.23
C LYS A 377 3.45 26.82 17.96
N VAL A 378 2.71 25.96 17.27
CA VAL A 378 3.06 24.56 16.98
C VAL A 378 3.61 24.45 15.56
N PHE A 379 2.85 24.95 14.58
CA PHE A 379 3.13 24.72 13.17
C PHE A 379 3.69 25.94 12.45
N VAL A 380 3.78 27.11 13.10
CA VAL A 380 4.30 28.37 12.55
C VAL A 380 3.42 28.97 11.42
N ARG A 381 3.13 28.21 10.36
CA ARG A 381 2.34 28.59 9.18
C ARG A 381 1.24 27.55 8.92
N GLN A 382 0.04 28.02 8.58
CA GLN A 382 -1.10 27.12 8.27
C GLN A 382 -0.78 26.22 7.08
N GLN A 383 -0.14 26.82 6.08
CA GLN A 383 0.22 26.17 4.84
C GLN A 383 1.06 24.89 5.05
N ASP A 384 2.00 24.92 5.99
CA ASP A 384 2.98 23.84 6.12
C ASP A 384 2.35 22.59 6.77
N ILE A 385 1.38 22.75 7.68
CA ILE A 385 0.59 21.63 8.21
C ILE A 385 -0.47 21.13 7.20
N GLN A 386 -1.01 22.02 6.36
CA GLN A 386 -1.87 21.64 5.25
C GLN A 386 -1.13 20.75 4.24
N GLU A 387 0.11 21.12 3.87
CA GLU A 387 0.96 20.30 2.99
C GLU A 387 1.24 18.92 3.59
N THR A 388 1.53 18.85 4.90
CA THR A 388 1.70 17.57 5.62
C THR A 388 0.48 16.66 5.48
N MET A 389 -0.72 17.18 5.75
CA MET A 389 -1.95 16.38 5.61
C MET A 389 -2.25 16.04 4.14
N ALA A 390 -1.92 16.93 3.20
CA ALA A 390 -2.12 16.70 1.77
C ALA A 390 -1.22 15.57 1.24
N ARG A 391 0.05 15.53 1.64
CA ARG A 391 0.98 14.44 1.30
C ARG A 391 0.56 13.09 1.91
N LEU A 392 -0.04 13.11 3.10
CA LEU A 392 -0.51 11.90 3.77
C LEU A 392 -1.86 11.38 3.25
N SER A 393 -2.67 12.24 2.60
CA SER A 393 -4.02 11.87 2.15
C SER A 393 -4.02 10.69 1.16
N PRO A 394 -3.16 10.66 0.11
CA PRO A 394 -3.07 9.51 -0.79
C PRO A 394 -2.72 8.21 -0.04
N VAL A 395 -1.72 8.25 0.85
CA VAL A 395 -1.34 7.09 1.68
C VAL A 395 -2.54 6.57 2.47
N ARG A 396 -3.31 7.48 3.08
CA ARG A 396 -4.52 7.14 3.83
C ARG A 396 -5.59 6.48 2.96
N ILE A 397 -5.90 7.06 1.81
CA ILE A 397 -6.90 6.52 0.86
C ILE A 397 -6.52 5.09 0.46
N GLN A 398 -5.27 4.89 0.01
CA GLN A 398 -4.78 3.58 -0.43
C GLN A 398 -4.89 2.52 0.67
N THR A 399 -4.53 2.91 1.90
CA THR A 399 -4.57 2.02 3.06
C THR A 399 -6.01 1.61 3.42
N MET A 400 -6.97 2.54 3.40
CA MET A 400 -8.39 2.26 3.71
C MET A 400 -9.07 1.39 2.65
N HIS A 401 -8.59 1.43 1.41
CA HIS A 401 -9.07 0.59 0.31
C HIS A 401 -8.29 -0.74 0.15
N ALA A 402 -7.37 -1.04 1.07
CA ALA A 402 -6.50 -2.23 1.02
C ALA A 402 -5.76 -2.38 -0.32
N ARG A 403 -5.38 -1.26 -0.93
CA ARG A 403 -4.59 -1.23 -2.18
C ARG A 403 -3.11 -1.41 -1.87
N MET A 404 -2.35 -1.87 -2.86
CA MET A 404 -0.89 -2.03 -2.72
C MET A 404 -0.23 -0.68 -2.47
N LEU A 405 0.62 -0.62 -1.45
CA LEU A 405 1.38 0.56 -1.08
C LEU A 405 2.79 0.49 -1.68
N THR A 406 3.41 1.66 -1.84
CA THR A 406 4.73 1.84 -2.45
C THR A 406 5.76 2.31 -1.41
N LEU A 407 7.04 2.28 -1.77
CA LEU A 407 8.10 2.83 -0.93
C LEU A 407 7.95 4.35 -0.75
N GLU A 408 7.39 5.04 -1.74
CA GLU A 408 7.04 6.46 -1.67
C GLU A 408 6.00 6.72 -0.58
N ASP A 409 5.00 5.83 -0.48
CA ASP A 409 3.94 5.92 0.54
C ASP A 409 4.53 5.76 1.96
N ASP A 410 5.43 4.79 2.17
CA ASP A 410 6.11 4.58 3.46
C ASP A 410 7.00 5.77 3.82
N MET A 411 7.79 6.26 2.87
CA MET A 411 8.67 7.41 3.06
C MET A 411 7.87 8.66 3.45
N LEU A 412 6.82 8.99 2.69
CA LEU A 412 5.95 10.15 2.97
C LEU A 412 5.32 10.00 4.36
N LEU A 413 4.81 8.81 4.70
CA LEU A 413 4.20 8.55 5.99
C LEU A 413 5.19 8.82 7.14
N ARG A 414 6.36 8.19 7.12
CA ARG A 414 7.32 8.30 8.23
C ARG A 414 7.84 9.71 8.40
N VAL A 415 8.17 10.38 7.29
CA VAL A 415 8.74 11.73 7.36
C VAL A 415 7.70 12.74 7.86
N GLU A 416 6.48 12.73 7.31
CA GLU A 416 5.44 13.69 7.69
C GLU A 416 4.92 13.45 9.11
N THR A 417 4.75 12.19 9.52
CA THR A 417 4.38 11.87 10.90
C THR A 417 5.48 12.23 11.89
N GLY A 418 6.76 12.01 11.55
CA GLY A 418 7.90 12.43 12.35
C GLY A 418 7.93 13.95 12.61
N ARG A 419 7.68 14.75 11.58
CA ARG A 419 7.56 16.22 11.71
C ARG A 419 6.44 16.61 12.67
N PHE A 420 5.28 15.98 12.52
CA PHE A 420 4.12 16.24 13.38
C PHE A 420 4.39 15.85 14.84
N TYR A 421 4.91 14.65 15.10
CA TYR A 421 5.21 14.18 16.46
C TYR A 421 6.20 15.09 17.15
N SER A 422 7.29 15.46 16.49
CA SER A 422 8.28 16.37 17.07
C SER A 422 7.69 17.74 17.41
N ALA A 423 6.88 18.33 16.53
CA ALA A 423 6.24 19.61 16.80
C ALA A 423 5.27 19.55 17.99
N THR A 424 4.41 18.53 18.00
CA THR A 424 3.35 18.38 19.02
C THR A 424 3.91 17.98 20.37
N GLN A 425 4.85 17.04 20.44
CA GLN A 425 5.50 16.63 21.70
C GLN A 425 6.25 17.79 22.36
N ARG A 426 6.98 18.59 21.57
CA ARG A 426 7.68 19.79 22.08
C ARG A 426 6.71 20.84 22.61
N PHE A 427 5.58 21.02 21.93
CA PHE A 427 4.54 21.93 22.41
C PHE A 427 3.96 21.43 23.74
N ILE A 428 3.59 20.14 23.81
CA ILE A 428 3.07 19.51 25.03
C ILE A 428 4.07 19.62 26.18
N ALA A 429 5.37 19.42 25.94
CA ALA A 429 6.39 19.54 26.96
C ALA A 429 6.54 20.97 27.56
N LYS A 430 6.01 21.99 26.87
CA LYS A 430 6.00 23.39 27.32
C LYS A 430 4.68 23.82 27.96
N LEU A 431 3.63 23.00 27.83
CA LEU A 431 2.31 23.22 28.44
C LEU A 431 2.37 22.87 29.93
#